data_AF-A0A843GK68-F1
#
_entry.id   AF-A0A843GK68-F1
#
_cell.length_a   1.000
_cell.length_b   1.000
_cell.length_c   1.000
_cell.angle_alpha   90.00
_cell.angle_beta   90.00
_cell.angle_gamma   90.00
#
_symmetry.space_group_name_H-M   'P 1'
#
loop_
_entity.id
_entity.type
_entity.pdbx_description
1 polymer ?
#
loop_
_entity_poly.entity_id
_entity_poly.type
_entity_poly.pdbx_seq_one_letter_code
_entity_poly.pdbx_strand_id
1 'polypeptide(L)'
;LIQALFFGDGGITALGANVFNMASVGGCVGLYSFKALQGLIGKYPSAFVAAWLATLIAAVVAAIEMAIAGTFPLTVGIASMALYHAFIGIIEGVLTVIVLYALEKFRPDLLAWNRE
;
A
#
# COMPACT_ATOMS: atom_id res chain seq x y z
N LEU A 1 0.94 -15.18 -3.53
CA LEU A 1 1.00 -16.65 -3.71
C LEU A 1 1.57 -17.37 -2.49
N ILE A 2 2.79 -17.00 -2.03
CA ILE A 2 3.39 -17.62 -0.84
C ILE A 2 2.47 -17.49 0.40
N GLN A 3 1.90 -16.30 0.64
CA GLN A 3 0.91 -16.06 1.72
C GLN A 3 -0.25 -17.06 1.66
N ALA A 4 -0.83 -17.28 0.48
CA ALA A 4 -1.97 -18.17 0.30
C ALA A 4 -1.63 -19.66 0.49
N LEU A 5 -0.46 -20.11 0.00
CA LEU A 5 -0.08 -21.53 0.02
C LEU A 5 0.52 -21.98 1.36
N PHE A 6 1.39 -21.16 1.95
CA PHE A 6 2.18 -21.55 3.12
C PHE A 6 1.67 -20.96 4.42
N PHE A 7 0.99 -19.81 4.37
CA PHE A 7 0.49 -19.11 5.55
C PHE A 7 -1.04 -19.18 5.68
N GLY A 8 -1.74 -19.77 4.69
CA GLY A 8 -3.20 -19.82 4.67
C GLY A 8 -3.86 -18.44 4.58
N ASP A 9 -3.10 -17.41 4.19
CA ASP A 9 -3.53 -16.02 4.18
C ASP A 9 -3.80 -15.54 2.74
N GLY A 10 -5.05 -15.11 2.47
CA GLY A 10 -5.47 -14.66 1.15
C GLY A 10 -5.73 -15.79 0.15
N GLY A 11 -6.71 -16.65 0.44
CA GLY A 11 -7.03 -17.92 -0.23
C GLY A 11 -6.85 -17.99 -1.75
N ILE A 12 -6.55 -19.19 -2.26
CA ILE A 12 -6.13 -19.41 -3.65
C ILE A 12 -7.16 -18.93 -4.68
N THR A 13 -8.46 -19.07 -4.40
CA THR A 13 -9.53 -18.56 -5.26
C THR A 13 -9.65 -17.04 -5.25
N ALA A 14 -9.21 -16.38 -4.17
CA ALA A 14 -9.17 -14.93 -4.03
C ALA A 14 -7.83 -14.32 -4.49
N LEU A 15 -6.87 -15.15 -4.93
CA LEU A 15 -5.52 -14.71 -5.26
C LEU A 15 -5.51 -13.59 -6.31
N GLY A 16 -6.39 -13.66 -7.31
CA GLY A 16 -6.52 -12.61 -8.33
C GLY A 16 -6.90 -11.25 -7.75
N ALA A 17 -7.95 -11.21 -6.93
CA ALA A 17 -8.40 -10.00 -6.24
C ALA A 17 -7.31 -9.46 -5.28
N ASN A 18 -6.65 -10.35 -4.53
CA ASN A 18 -5.57 -9.96 -3.62
C ASN A 18 -4.38 -9.34 -4.35
N VAL A 19 -3.97 -9.94 -5.48
CA VAL A 19 -2.88 -9.39 -6.32
C VAL A 19 -3.31 -8.06 -6.95
N PHE A 20 -4.55 -7.95 -7.41
CA PHE A 20 -5.08 -6.70 -7.96
C PHE A 20 -5.04 -5.56 -6.93
N ASN A 21 -5.52 -5.78 -5.71
CA ASN A 21 -5.51 -4.78 -4.65
C ASN A 21 -4.09 -4.39 -4.23
N MET A 22 -3.24 -5.36 -3.92
CA MET A 22 -1.92 -5.06 -3.33
C MET A 22 -0.88 -4.67 -4.38
N ALA A 23 -0.75 -5.43 -5.47
CA ALA A 23 0.30 -5.22 -6.45
C ALA A 23 -0.07 -4.15 -7.48
N SER A 24 -1.30 -4.16 -7.99
CA SER A 24 -1.74 -3.19 -9.00
C SER A 24 -2.22 -1.89 -8.38
N VAL A 25 -3.29 -1.91 -7.57
CA VAL A 25 -3.84 -0.68 -6.96
C VAL A 25 -2.83 -0.05 -6.02
N GLY A 26 -2.36 -0.80 -5.02
CA GLY A 26 -1.36 -0.32 -4.05
C GLY A 26 -0.07 0.16 -4.73
N GLY A 27 0.48 -0.63 -5.65
CA GLY A 27 1.68 -0.28 -6.40
C GLY A 27 1.53 1.00 -7.24
N CYS A 28 0.43 1.14 -7.98
CA CYS A 28 0.15 2.34 -8.77
C CYS A 28 -0.05 3.57 -7.88
N VAL A 29 -0.88 3.47 -6.83
CA VAL A 29 -1.13 4.58 -5.90
C VAL A 29 0.20 5.03 -5.26
N GLY A 30 0.99 4.09 -4.74
CA GLY A 30 2.28 4.41 -4.13
C GLY A 30 3.21 5.13 -5.12
N LEU A 31 3.36 4.61 -6.34
CA LEU A 31 4.25 5.21 -7.34
C LEU A 31 3.81 6.61 -7.76
N TYR A 32 2.53 6.79 -8.11
CA TYR A 32 2.03 8.06 -8.62
C TYR A 32 1.93 9.11 -7.52
N SER A 33 1.51 8.75 -6.30
CA SER A 33 1.51 9.66 -5.16
C SER A 33 2.94 10.10 -4.82
N PHE A 34 3.91 9.19 -4.83
CA PHE A 34 5.31 9.55 -4.59
C PHE A 34 5.83 10.54 -5.64
N LYS A 35 5.64 10.23 -6.94
CA LYS A 35 6.07 11.10 -8.04
C LYS A 35 5.42 12.48 -8.00
N ALA A 36 4.15 12.56 -7.65
CA ALA A 36 3.42 13.83 -7.55
C ALA A 36 3.91 14.69 -6.38
N LEU A 37 4.32 14.08 -5.27
CA LEU A 37 4.65 14.79 -4.03
C LEU A 37 6.15 15.07 -3.87
N GLN A 38 7.04 14.26 -4.44
CA GLN A 38 8.49 14.32 -4.17
C GLN A 38 9.11 15.70 -4.45
N GLY A 39 8.60 16.43 -5.45
CA GLY A 39 9.04 17.79 -5.79
C GLY A 39 8.39 18.89 -4.96
N LEU A 40 7.31 18.59 -4.22
CA LEU A 40 6.54 19.57 -3.43
C LEU A 40 6.93 19.55 -1.95
N ILE A 41 7.07 18.36 -1.37
CA ILE A 41 7.28 18.18 0.08
C ILE A 41 8.55 17.39 0.41
N GLY A 42 9.37 17.07 -0.60
CA GLY A 42 10.61 16.31 -0.44
C GLY A 42 10.40 14.79 -0.42
N LYS A 43 11.50 14.05 -0.52
CA LYS A 43 11.50 12.58 -0.76
C LYS A 43 10.88 11.78 0.39
N TYR A 44 11.32 12.01 1.63
CA TYR A 44 10.83 11.24 2.78
C TYR A 44 9.35 11.49 3.12
N PRO A 45 8.87 12.76 3.22
CA PRO A 45 7.45 13.00 3.47
C PRO A 45 6.57 12.46 2.33
N SER A 46 7.04 12.52 1.09
CA SER A 46 6.33 11.94 -0.05
C SER A 46 6.25 10.43 0.02
N ALA A 47 7.33 9.75 0.42
CA ALA A 47 7.31 8.30 0.60
C ALA A 47 6.34 7.87 1.71
N PHE A 48 6.30 8.62 2.82
CA PHE A 48 5.33 8.40 3.89
C PHE A 48 3.89 8.49 3.38
N VAL A 49 3.55 9.59 2.71
CA VAL A 49 2.18 9.82 2.21
C VAL A 49 1.81 8.81 1.13
N ALA A 50 2.76 8.46 0.26
CA ALA A 50 2.57 7.47 -0.78
C ALA A 50 2.27 6.07 -0.22
N ALA A 51 3.04 5.60 0.76
CA ALA A 51 2.81 4.32 1.43
C ALA A 51 1.47 4.31 2.18
N TRP A 52 1.15 5.38 2.91
CA TRP A 52 -0.11 5.53 3.61
C TRP A 52 -1.32 5.46 2.66
N LEU A 53 -1.26 6.20 1.55
CA LEU A 53 -2.31 6.19 0.52
C LEU A 53 -2.42 4.83 -0.16
N ALA A 54 -1.29 4.18 -0.48
CA ALA A 54 -1.29 2.86 -1.09
C ALA A 54 -2.02 1.82 -0.23
N THR A 55 -1.73 1.78 1.08
CA THR A 55 -2.38 0.89 2.03
C THR A 55 -3.87 1.20 2.17
N LEU A 56 -4.23 2.47 2.34
CA LEU A 56 -5.62 2.87 2.55
C LEU A 56 -6.49 2.62 1.32
N ILE A 57 -6.02 3.03 0.13
CA ILE A 57 -6.81 2.91 -1.10
C ILE A 57 -6.96 1.43 -1.49
N ALA A 58 -5.90 0.62 -1.37
CA ALA A 58 -6.00 -0.82 -1.62
C ALA A 58 -7.03 -1.49 -0.71
N ALA A 59 -7.10 -1.09 0.57
CA ALA A 59 -8.08 -1.62 1.51
C ALA A 59 -9.52 -1.22 1.19
N VAL A 60 -9.74 0.02 0.73
CA VAL A 60 -11.05 0.50 0.28
C VAL A 60 -11.51 -0.25 -0.97
N VAL A 61 -10.61 -0.50 -1.93
CA VAL A 61 -10.93 -1.29 -3.13
C VAL A 61 -11.30 -2.72 -2.73
N ALA A 62 -10.53 -3.35 -1.84
CA ALA A 62 -10.87 -4.69 -1.31
C ALA A 62 -12.25 -4.71 -0.64
N ALA A 63 -12.63 -3.67 0.11
CA ALA A 63 -13.96 -3.56 0.72
C ALA A 63 -15.08 -3.49 -0.33
N ILE A 64 -14.85 -2.77 -1.44
CA ILE A 64 -15.80 -2.67 -2.55
C ILE A 64 -15.93 -4.02 -3.24
N GLU A 65 -14.83 -4.73 -3.51
CA GLU A 65 -14.85 -6.07 -4.11
C GLU A 65 -15.62 -7.07 -3.26
N MET A 66 -15.41 -7.07 -1.94
CA MET A 66 -16.16 -7.92 -1.01
C MET A 66 -17.66 -7.58 -0.99
N ALA A 67 -18.01 -6.31 -1.15
CA ALA A 67 -19.41 -5.91 -1.25
C ALA A 67 -20.06 -6.38 -2.54
N ILE A 68 -19.34 -6.29 -3.67
CA ILE A 68 -19.79 -6.83 -4.97
C ILE A 68 -19.94 -8.36 -4.90
N ALA A 69 -19.04 -9.05 -4.18
CA ALA A 69 -19.11 -10.48 -3.95
C ALA A 69 -20.24 -10.92 -3.00
N GLY A 70 -20.96 -9.97 -2.39
CA GLY A 70 -22.05 -10.25 -1.45
C GLY A 70 -21.59 -10.75 -0.08
N THR A 71 -20.30 -10.64 0.25
CA THR A 71 -19.74 -11.12 1.52
C THR A 71 -19.69 -10.02 2.59
N PHE A 72 -19.85 -8.75 2.21
CA PHE A 72 -19.68 -7.64 3.13
C PHE A 72 -20.59 -6.44 2.81
N PRO A 73 -21.27 -5.82 3.79
CA PRO A 73 -22.09 -4.63 3.54
C PRO A 73 -21.22 -3.43 3.15
N LEU A 74 -21.53 -2.78 2.02
CA LEU A 74 -20.67 -1.73 1.43
C LEU A 74 -20.31 -0.60 2.40
N THR A 75 -21.30 0.04 3.02
CA THR A 75 -21.07 1.23 3.86
C THR A 75 -20.25 0.92 5.11
N VAL A 76 -20.66 -0.11 5.86
CA VAL A 76 -19.95 -0.55 7.06
C VAL A 76 -18.59 -1.13 6.68
N GLY A 77 -18.51 -1.75 5.50
CA GLY A 77 -17.30 -2.40 5.04
C GLY A 77 -16.20 -1.42 4.64
N ILE A 78 -16.55 -0.39 3.89
CA ILE A 78 -15.63 0.72 3.59
C ILE A 78 -15.23 1.42 4.89
N ALA A 79 -16.18 1.73 5.78
CA ALA A 79 -15.88 2.42 7.02
C ALA A 79 -14.90 1.64 7.91
N SER A 80 -15.14 0.32 8.08
CA SER A 80 -14.27 -0.54 8.89
C SER A 80 -12.88 -0.72 8.24
N MET A 81 -12.83 -1.09 6.96
CA MET A 81 -11.56 -1.31 6.26
C MET A 81 -10.73 -0.03 6.19
N ALA A 82 -11.34 1.12 5.87
CA ALA A 82 -10.65 2.40 5.84
C ALA A 82 -10.12 2.79 7.23
N LEU A 83 -10.91 2.60 8.29
CA LEU A 83 -10.49 2.97 9.64
C LEU A 83 -9.26 2.18 10.08
N TYR A 84 -9.30 0.84 9.99
CA TYR A 84 -8.16 0.01 10.39
C TYR A 84 -6.93 0.28 9.53
N HIS A 85 -7.10 0.43 8.22
CA HIS A 85 -5.98 0.65 7.30
C HIS A 85 -5.45 2.09 7.33
N ALA A 86 -6.21 3.06 7.82
CA ALA A 86 -5.68 4.39 8.12
C ALA A 86 -4.64 4.34 9.25
N PHE A 87 -4.88 3.52 10.30
CA PHE A 87 -3.91 3.33 11.37
C PHE A 87 -2.73 2.45 10.94
N ILE A 88 -2.99 1.32 10.27
CA ILE A 88 -1.92 0.45 9.73
C ILE A 88 -1.07 1.23 8.72
N GLY A 89 -1.68 2.04 7.87
CA GLY A 89 -0.98 2.87 6.89
C GLY A 89 -0.02 3.86 7.53
N ILE A 90 -0.27 4.35 8.76
CA ILE A 90 0.68 5.22 9.46
C ILE A 90 1.94 4.43 9.78
N ILE A 91 1.78 3.21 10.30
CA ILE A 91 2.89 2.31 10.60
C ILE A 91 3.66 1.98 9.32
N GLU A 92 2.95 1.66 8.23
CA GLU A 92 3.54 1.36 6.93
C GLU A 92 4.33 2.56 6.37
N GLY A 93 3.78 3.77 6.50
CA GLY A 93 4.47 5.00 6.12
C GLY A 93 5.76 5.24 6.91
N VAL A 94 5.73 5.05 8.23
CA VAL A 94 6.93 5.17 9.08
C VAL A 94 7.97 4.12 8.69
N LEU A 95 7.57 2.85 8.57
CA LEU A 95 8.47 1.76 8.19
C LEU A 95 9.09 2.00 6.81
N THR A 96 8.30 2.47 5.84
CA THR A 96 8.77 2.80 4.50
C THR A 96 9.86 3.88 4.56
N VAL A 97 9.64 4.96 5.32
CA VAL A 97 10.64 6.02 5.49
C VAL A 97 11.92 5.49 6.16
N ILE A 98 11.79 4.66 7.19
CA ILE A 98 12.95 4.05 7.88
C ILE A 98 13.78 3.22 6.90
N VAL A 99 13.13 2.37 6.10
CA VAL A 99 13.81 1.54 5.10
C VAL A 99 14.50 2.39 4.05
N LEU A 100 13.83 3.42 3.53
CA LEU A 100 14.42 4.32 2.53
C LEU A 100 15.60 5.11 3.10
N TYR A 101 15.50 5.58 4.34
CA TYR A 101 16.61 6.24 5.04
C TYR A 101 17.80 5.31 5.23
N ALA A 102 17.55 4.05 5.64
CA ALA A 102 18.61 3.06 5.78
C ALA A 102 19.27 2.75 4.43
N LEU A 103 18.47 2.62 3.35
CA LEU A 103 19.00 2.45 2.00
C LEU A 103 19.83 3.64 1.56
N GLU A 104 19.38 4.87 1.80
CA GLU A 104 20.16 6.06 1.44
C GLU A 104 21.48 6.14 2.19
N LYS A 105 21.50 5.70 3.46
CA LYS A 105 22.70 5.71 4.29
C LYS A 105 23.71 4.63 3.90
N PHE A 106 23.26 3.42 3.58
CA PHE A 106 24.14 2.25 3.42
C PHE A 106 24.32 1.79 1.96
N ARG A 107 23.32 2.02 1.10
CA ARG A 107 23.28 1.63 -0.31
C ARG A 107 22.58 2.69 -1.17
N PRO A 108 23.12 3.93 -1.21
CA PRO A 108 22.50 5.04 -1.94
C PRO A 108 22.35 4.75 -3.45
N ASP A 109 23.16 3.83 -4.00
CA ASP A 109 23.13 3.36 -5.39
C ASP A 109 21.81 2.70 -5.80
N LEU A 110 21.04 2.19 -4.84
CA LEU A 110 19.75 1.54 -5.09
C LEU A 110 18.59 2.54 -5.30
N LEU A 111 18.75 3.78 -4.84
CA LEU A 111 17.69 4.78 -4.92
C LEU A 111 17.66 5.44 -6.29
N ALA A 112 16.49 5.42 -6.95
CA ALA A 112 16.32 6.00 -8.28
C ALA A 112 16.66 7.50 -8.33
N TRP A 113 16.35 8.24 -7.27
CA TRP A 113 16.57 9.68 -7.19
C TRP A 113 18.01 10.11 -6.85
N ASN A 114 18.94 9.16 -6.74
CA ASN A 114 20.37 9.40 -6.58
C ASN A 114 21.15 9.11 -7.86
N ARG A 115 20.46 8.64 -8.91
CA ARG A 115 21.02 8.31 -10.22
C ARG A 115 20.90 9.47 -11.23
N GLU A 116 20.51 10.65 -10.75
CA GLU A 116 20.45 11.90 -11.54
C GLU A 116 21.73 12.73 -11.36
#